data_AF-A0A2E4YAH1-F1
#
_entry.id   AF-A0A2E4YAH1-F1
#
_cell.length_a   1.000
_cell.length_b   1.000
_cell.length_c   1.000
_cell.angle_alpha   90.00
_cell.angle_beta   90.00
_cell.angle_gamma   90.00
#
_symmetry.space_group_name_H-M   'P 1'
#
loop_
_entity.id
_entity.type
_entity.pdbx_description
1 polymer ?
#
loop_
_entity_poly.entity_id
_entity_poly.type
_entity_poly.pdbx_seq_one_letter_code
_entity_poly.pdbx_strand_id
1 'polypeptide(L)'
;MIAKGNVTIGLETRFGPDWPGVRCGARTKSGGECQRPAVKRTGRCSRHGGKSTGPRTQAGRDKIAALHTTHGRRTKEKREAAKKRAEIGRKVRAEIKQIEASLIEHGVLERGWRKDWKL
;
A
#
# COMPACT_ATOMS: atom_id res chain seq x y z
N MET A 1 9.26 -34.68 22.73
CA MET A 1 8.81 -33.72 23.77
C MET A 1 9.64 -33.95 25.01
N ILE A 2 10.15 -32.90 25.66
CA ILE A 2 10.98 -33.04 26.85
C ILE A 2 10.13 -32.56 28.03
N ALA A 3 9.86 -33.42 29.01
CA ALA A 3 9.26 -32.98 30.26
C ALA A 3 10.36 -32.56 31.23
N LYS A 4 10.23 -31.41 31.89
CA LYS A 4 11.04 -31.06 33.07
C LYS A 4 10.09 -30.92 34.25
N GLY A 5 10.05 -31.94 35.10
CA GLY A 5 9.03 -32.05 36.15
C GLY A 5 7.63 -32.08 35.54
N ASN A 6 6.70 -31.31 36.11
CA ASN A 6 5.28 -31.30 35.73
C ASN A 6 4.97 -30.40 34.52
N VAL A 7 5.99 -29.86 33.84
CA VAL A 7 5.81 -28.93 32.73
C VAL A 7 6.30 -29.58 31.44
N THR A 8 5.39 -29.72 30.47
CA THR A 8 5.69 -30.17 29.11
C THR A 8 6.47 -29.08 28.37
N ILE A 9 7.79 -29.22 28.28
CA ILE A 9 8.61 -28.31 27.49
C ILE A 9 8.46 -28.71 26.02
N GLY A 10 7.83 -27.83 25.24
CA GLY A 10 7.56 -28.09 23.82
C GLY A 10 6.18 -27.65 23.33
N LEU A 11 5.33 -27.02 24.15
CA LEU A 11 4.18 -26.28 23.62
C LEU A 11 4.70 -25.22 22.64
N GLU A 12 4.12 -25.14 21.44
CA GLU A 12 4.56 -24.24 20.35
C GLU A 12 4.76 -22.78 20.80
N THR A 13 4.08 -22.38 21.89
CA THR A 13 4.41 -21.20 22.67
C THR A 13 4.38 -21.46 24.18
N ARG A 14 5.15 -20.67 24.95
CA ARG A 14 5.14 -20.66 26.44
C ARG A 14 3.74 -20.42 27.06
N PHE A 15 2.79 -19.88 26.29
CA PHE A 15 1.50 -19.43 26.80
C PHE A 15 0.30 -20.30 26.33
N GLY A 16 0.49 -21.24 25.38
CA GLY A 16 -0.59 -22.08 24.85
C GLY A 16 -1.58 -21.35 23.91
N PRO A 17 -2.54 -22.04 23.28
CA PRO A 17 -3.54 -21.41 22.40
C PRO A 17 -4.52 -20.49 23.15
N ASP A 18 -4.98 -20.91 24.33
CA ASP A 18 -6.06 -20.23 25.10
C ASP A 18 -5.58 -19.12 26.03
N TRP A 19 -4.43 -18.50 25.74
CA TRP A 19 -3.91 -17.44 26.59
C TRP A 19 -4.82 -16.20 26.52
N PRO A 20 -5.28 -15.64 27.66
CA PRO A 20 -6.21 -14.51 27.66
C PRO A 20 -5.57 -13.18 27.20
N GLY A 21 -4.26 -13.14 26.99
CA GLY A 21 -3.55 -11.95 26.53
C GLY A 21 -3.57 -11.76 25.01
N VAL A 22 -3.24 -10.55 24.57
CA VAL A 22 -3.23 -10.20 23.14
C VAL A 22 -1.98 -10.76 22.45
N ARG A 23 -2.17 -11.56 21.40
CA ARG A 23 -1.11 -12.05 20.53
C ARG A 23 -0.63 -10.95 19.57
N CYS A 24 0.63 -11.03 19.16
CA CYS A 24 1.22 -10.06 18.25
C CYS A 24 0.54 -10.05 16.86
N GLY A 25 0.15 -11.21 16.32
CA GLY A 25 -0.54 -11.34 15.04
C GLY A 25 0.23 -10.82 13.82
N ALA A 26 1.54 -10.58 13.93
CA ALA A 26 2.35 -10.13 12.80
C ALA A 26 2.75 -11.33 11.95
N ARG A 27 2.74 -11.19 10.63
CA ARG A 27 3.16 -12.28 9.73
C ARG A 27 4.61 -12.67 9.99
N THR A 28 4.83 -13.94 10.29
CA THR A 28 6.17 -14.52 10.50
C THR A 28 6.82 -14.84 9.15
N LYS A 29 8.12 -15.15 9.16
CA LYS A 29 8.84 -15.63 7.96
C LYS A 29 8.28 -16.95 7.43
N SER A 30 7.70 -17.80 8.29
CA SER A 30 7.04 -19.05 7.90
C SER A 30 5.62 -18.86 7.36
N GLY A 31 5.14 -17.62 7.26
CA GLY A 31 3.83 -17.29 6.69
C GLY A 31 2.66 -17.26 7.68
N GLY A 32 2.84 -17.77 8.91
CA GLY A 32 1.81 -17.76 9.96
C GLY A 32 1.77 -16.48 10.78
N GLU A 33 0.85 -16.41 11.74
CA GLU A 33 0.71 -15.28 12.66
C GLU A 33 1.61 -15.42 13.90
N CYS A 34 2.20 -14.31 14.33
CA CYS A 34 3.07 -14.30 15.50
C CYS A 34 2.29 -14.50 16.80
N GLN A 35 2.53 -15.65 17.43
CA GLN A 35 1.93 -16.05 18.71
C GLN A 35 2.67 -15.52 19.96
N ARG A 36 3.65 -14.62 19.80
CA ARG A 36 4.33 -13.98 20.95
C ARG A 36 3.39 -12.98 21.63
N PRO A 37 3.53 -12.76 22.95
CA PRO A 37 2.76 -11.75 23.65
C PRO A 37 3.02 -10.35 23.06
N ALA A 38 1.95 -9.62 22.79
CA ALA A 38 2.02 -8.23 22.38
C ALA A 38 2.47 -7.34 23.55
N VAL A 39 3.16 -6.24 23.26
CA VAL A 39 3.32 -5.18 24.26
C VAL A 39 2.07 -4.31 24.28
N LYS A 40 1.67 -3.86 25.47
CA LYS A 40 0.44 -3.06 25.69
C LYS A 40 0.36 -1.80 24.81
N ARG A 41 1.51 -1.17 24.55
CA ARG A 41 1.59 0.11 23.83
C ARG A 41 1.18 0.04 22.36
N THR A 42 1.58 -1.02 21.65
CA THR A 42 1.52 -1.07 20.17
C THR A 42 0.79 -2.29 19.63
N GLY A 43 0.42 -3.26 20.49
CA GLY A 43 -0.22 -4.49 20.06
C GLY A 43 0.71 -5.47 19.31
N ARG A 44 2.00 -5.14 19.15
CA ARG A 44 3.00 -6.03 18.53
C ARG A 44 4.01 -6.51 19.56
N CYS A 45 4.66 -7.66 19.32
CA CYS A 45 5.73 -8.14 20.21
C CYS A 45 7.04 -7.38 19.98
N SER A 46 8.00 -7.55 20.89
CA SER A 46 9.31 -6.88 20.80
C SER A 46 10.11 -7.17 19.51
N ARG A 47 9.88 -8.30 18.85
CA ARG A 47 10.56 -8.65 17.57
C ARG A 47 9.85 -8.10 16.34
N HIS A 48 8.57 -7.77 16.44
CA HIS A 48 7.79 -7.16 15.35
C HIS A 48 7.59 -5.66 15.61
N GLY A 49 8.63 -5.00 16.11
CA GLY A 49 8.63 -3.55 16.31
C GLY A 49 7.78 -3.06 17.49
N GLY A 50 7.28 -3.93 18.36
CA GLY A 50 6.38 -3.52 19.44
C GLY A 50 7.00 -2.50 20.42
N LYS A 51 8.31 -2.60 20.64
CA LYS A 51 9.10 -1.64 21.44
C LYS A 51 9.70 -0.49 20.60
N SER A 52 9.56 -0.54 19.27
CA SER A 52 10.08 0.50 18.40
C SER A 52 9.22 1.75 18.53
N THR A 53 9.88 2.91 18.62
CA THR A 53 9.22 4.22 18.69
C THR A 53 9.02 4.85 17.32
N GLY A 54 9.72 4.34 16.29
CA GLY A 54 9.80 4.98 14.98
C GLY A 54 10.54 6.34 15.02
N PRO A 55 10.69 7.01 13.86
CA PRO A 55 11.24 8.36 13.80
C PRO A 55 10.32 9.35 14.55
N ARG A 56 10.87 10.07 15.53
CA ARG A 56 10.12 11.06 16.33
C ARG A 56 10.17 12.48 15.76
N THR A 57 11.10 12.74 14.84
CA THR A 57 11.33 14.06 14.25
C THR A 57 10.95 14.07 12.77
N GLN A 58 10.68 15.26 12.23
CA GLN A 58 10.42 15.41 10.81
C GLN A 58 11.63 14.96 9.97
N ALA A 59 12.84 15.43 10.32
CA ALA A 59 14.08 15.01 9.68
C ALA A 59 14.28 13.48 9.68
N GLY A 60 13.92 12.79 10.77
CA GLY A 60 13.98 11.34 10.82
C GLY A 60 12.98 10.65 9.89
N ARG A 61 11.77 11.21 9.76
CA ARG A 61 10.75 10.74 8.80
C ARG A 61 11.21 10.96 7.36
N ASP A 62 11.78 12.12 7.07
CA ASP A 62 12.27 12.48 5.73
C ASP A 62 13.45 11.59 5.32
N LYS A 63 14.37 11.31 6.24
CA LYS A 63 15.49 10.38 5.99
C LYS A 63 15.00 8.97 5.62
N ILE A 64 14.02 8.44 6.36
CA ILE A 64 13.42 7.14 6.06
C ILE A 64 12.66 7.17 4.73
N ALA A 65 11.91 8.25 4.45
CA ALA A 65 11.22 8.42 3.18
C ALA A 65 12.20 8.45 2.00
N ALA A 66 13.31 9.17 2.12
CA ALA A 66 14.37 9.21 1.11
C ALA A 66 15.00 7.83 0.90
N LEU A 67 15.36 7.12 1.98
CA LEU A 67 15.94 5.77 1.91
C LEU A 67 15.04 4.76 1.19
N HIS A 68 13.73 4.83 1.40
CA HIS A 68 12.76 3.93 0.76
C HIS A 68 12.23 4.42 -0.59
N THR A 69 12.71 5.57 -1.08
CA THR A 69 12.31 6.07 -2.40
C THR A 69 13.13 5.37 -3.48
N THR A 70 12.50 4.46 -4.24
CA THR A 70 13.17 3.74 -5.34
C THR A 70 13.23 4.55 -6.63
N HIS A 71 12.09 5.03 -7.13
CA HIS A 71 11.99 5.65 -8.48
C HIS A 71 11.37 7.07 -8.48
N GLY A 72 10.88 7.57 -7.33
CA GLY A 72 10.23 8.89 -7.21
C GLY A 72 8.86 9.08 -7.90
N ARG A 73 8.47 8.23 -8.86
CA ARG A 73 7.19 8.35 -9.61
C ARG A 73 5.92 8.37 -8.76
N ARG A 74 5.99 7.85 -7.52
CA ARG A 74 4.86 7.70 -6.61
C ARG A 74 4.89 8.70 -5.46
N THR A 75 5.78 9.69 -5.47
CA THR A 75 5.76 10.79 -4.49
C THR A 75 4.45 11.56 -4.57
N LYS A 76 4.10 12.24 -3.47
CA LYS A 76 2.86 13.02 -3.37
C LYS A 76 2.73 14.02 -4.52
N GLU A 77 3.79 14.78 -4.78
CA GLU A 77 3.86 15.77 -5.86
C GLU A 77 3.65 15.16 -7.25
N LYS A 78 4.34 14.04 -7.57
CA LYS A 78 4.19 13.38 -8.88
C LYS A 78 2.79 12.81 -9.06
N ARG A 79 2.16 12.33 -7.98
CA ARG A 79 0.76 11.86 -8.02
C ARG A 79 -0.21 13.02 -8.25
N GLU A 80 0.00 14.17 -7.60
CA GLU A 80 -0.83 15.36 -7.82
C GLU A 80 -0.68 15.92 -9.23
N ALA A 81 0.56 16.01 -9.75
CA ALA A 81 0.81 16.38 -11.14
C ALA A 81 0.13 15.42 -12.13
N ALA A 82 0.19 14.10 -11.86
CA ALA A 82 -0.49 13.11 -12.69
C ALA A 82 -2.02 13.27 -12.65
N LYS A 83 -2.61 13.56 -11.48
CA LYS A 83 -4.05 13.84 -11.34
C LYS A 83 -4.45 15.07 -12.16
N LYS A 84 -3.69 16.17 -12.05
CA LYS A 84 -3.92 17.40 -12.82
C LYS A 84 -3.86 17.16 -14.33
N ARG A 85 -2.81 16.47 -14.81
CA ARG A 85 -2.69 16.10 -16.24
C ARG A 85 -3.86 15.24 -16.71
N ALA A 86 -4.28 14.27 -15.89
CA ALA A 86 -5.41 13.41 -16.23
C ALA A 86 -6.73 14.19 -16.30
N GLU A 87 -6.93 15.17 -15.41
CA GLU A 87 -8.10 16.05 -15.46
C GLU A 87 -8.13 16.90 -16.73
N ILE A 88 -7.03 17.59 -17.03
CA ILE A 88 -6.91 18.41 -18.26
C ILE A 88 -7.12 17.52 -19.49
N GLY A 89 -6.46 16.37 -19.55
CA GLY A 89 -6.62 15.44 -20.66
C GLY A 89 -8.05 14.90 -20.82
N ARG A 90 -8.83 14.79 -19.74
CA ARG A 90 -10.27 14.45 -19.84
C ARG A 90 -11.07 15.58 -20.47
N LYS A 91 -10.82 16.84 -20.09
CA LYS A 91 -11.51 18.02 -20.66
C LYS A 91 -11.21 18.14 -22.15
N VAL A 92 -9.92 18.12 -22.51
CA VAL A 92 -9.49 18.20 -23.92
C VAL A 92 -10.11 17.07 -24.76
N ARG A 93 -10.11 15.83 -24.27
CA ARG A 93 -10.75 14.72 -25.00
C ARG A 93 -12.26 14.86 -25.13
N ALA A 94 -12.93 15.47 -24.15
CA ALA A 94 -14.36 15.74 -24.21
C ALA A 94 -14.68 16.81 -25.27
N GLU A 95 -13.90 17.90 -25.30
CA GLU A 95 -14.02 18.96 -26.30
C GLU A 95 -13.75 18.44 -27.72
N ILE A 96 -12.66 17.69 -27.92
CA ILE A 96 -12.36 17.03 -29.21
C ILE A 96 -13.54 16.17 -29.65
N LYS A 97 -14.13 15.40 -28.74
CA LYS A 97 -15.29 14.56 -29.05
C LYS A 97 -16.52 15.38 -29.46
N GLN A 98 -16.75 16.55 -28.85
CA GLN A 98 -17.84 17.45 -29.21
C GLN A 98 -17.62 18.05 -30.61
N ILE A 99 -16.40 18.51 -30.89
CA ILE A 99 -16.02 19.04 -32.20
C ILE A 99 -16.20 17.97 -33.28
N GLU A 100 -15.69 16.75 -33.03
CA GLU A 100 -15.85 15.63 -33.95
C GLU A 100 -17.31 15.28 -34.22
N ALA A 101 -18.16 15.32 -33.20
CA ALA A 101 -19.59 15.08 -33.36
C ALA A 101 -20.24 16.14 -34.26
N SER A 102 -19.93 17.42 -34.04
CA SER A 102 -20.44 18.54 -34.85
C SER A 102 -19.97 18.46 -36.30
N LEU A 103 -18.69 18.13 -36.53
CA LEU A 103 -18.15 17.97 -37.89
C LEU A 103 -18.80 16.80 -38.65
N ILE A 104 -19.14 15.71 -37.96
CA ILE A 104 -19.88 14.60 -38.55
C ILE A 104 -21.32 15.02 -38.88
N GLU A 105 -21.98 15.76 -37.98
CA GLU A 105 -23.35 16.25 -38.19
C GLU A 105 -23.45 17.20 -39.38
N HIS A 106 -22.48 18.09 -39.57
CA HIS A 106 -22.41 19.00 -40.72
C HIS A 106 -21.93 18.32 -42.01
N GLY A 107 -21.64 17.01 -41.99
CA GLY A 107 -21.18 16.26 -43.16
C GLY A 107 -19.75 16.58 -43.61
N VAL A 108 -18.97 17.29 -42.78
CA VAL A 108 -17.55 17.58 -43.06
C VAL A 108 -16.69 16.35 -42.82
N LEU A 109 -17.06 15.52 -41.83
CA LEU A 109 -16.40 14.25 -41.54
C LEU A 109 -17.35 13.06 -41.72
N GLU A 110 -16.84 11.98 -42.31
CA GLU A 110 -17.59 10.73 -42.41
C GLU A 110 -17.73 10.03 -41.05
N ARG A 111 -18.85 9.34 -40.86
CA ARG A 111 -19.06 8.55 -39.65
C ARG A 111 -18.09 7.38 -39.63
N GLY A 112 -17.20 7.38 -38.64
CA GLY A 112 -16.18 6.34 -38.49
C GLY A 112 -14.85 6.67 -39.16
N TRP A 113 -14.62 7.91 -39.61
CA TRP A 113 -13.38 8.39 -40.25
C TRP A 113 -12.08 7.99 -39.51
N ARG A 114 -12.13 7.82 -38.19
CA ARG A 114 -10.99 7.36 -37.37
C ARG A 114 -10.47 5.96 -37.75
N LYS A 115 -11.26 5.12 -38.42
CA LYS A 115 -10.84 3.78 -38.85
C LYS A 115 -9.80 3.82 -39.96
N ASP A 116 -9.92 4.82 -40.84
CA ASP A 116 -9.04 5.00 -42.00
C ASP A 116 -7.85 5.90 -41.67
N TRP A 117 -7.90 6.56 -40.50
CA TRP A 117 -6.80 7.37 -39.97
C TRP A 117 -5.70 6.51 -39.34
N LYS A 118 -4.56 6.41 -40.03
CA LYS A 118 -3.31 5.86 -39.45
C LYS A 118 -2.45 7.01 -38.93
N LEU A 119 -1.93 6.84 -37.70
CA LEU A 119 -1.03 7.79 -37.05
C LEU A 119 0.39 7.70 -37.61
#